data_AF-A0A4D9EPJ2-F1
#
_entry.id   AF-A0A4D9EPJ2-F1
#
_cell.length_a   1.000
_cell.length_b   1.000
_cell.length_c   1.000
_cell.angle_alpha   90.00
_cell.angle_beta   90.00
_cell.angle_gamma   90.00
#
_symmetry.space_group_name_H-M   'P 1'
#
loop_
_entity.id
_entity.type
_entity.pdbx_description
1 polymer ?
#
loop_
_entity_poly.entity_id
_entity_poly.type
_entity_poly.pdbx_seq_one_letter_code
_entity_poly.pdbx_strand_id
1 'polypeptide(L)'
;MSPVYTEQLSRVKQEANKETKVEEPRKRETVSMMLTKYSAYNTFHHCEQCHQYMDINPAAQMTDSTLHAFTFSSSMLGEEVQLHFIIPKSKENHFVFSKQGKHLESMRLPLVSDKNLNAVKSPIFTPSSGRHEHGLLNLYHAMEGISHLHLLVVKEYEMPLYRKYWPNHIMLVLPGMFNNAGVGAARFLIKELSYHNLELERNRLEELGVKRQCVWPFIVVMDDSCVLWNIHSVQEQSSPSMEPGSTNKNVSLKSVLQHIEATPKIVHYAILGIQKWNSKLNSRGSKPPFSRCHVHDFILLNVDLTQNVQYDLNRYFCEDVDFNLRTNSSGLLICRFNNFSLMKKHIQVGGQKDFAIKPKIMVSESMAPIMPLQYVCAPDSEHTLLAAPAQFLLEKFLQHATYKLFPKAIHNFKNPVLAIDCYLNIGPEVAICYVSSRPHSINVNCEGVFFSGLLLYLCDSFVGADLLKKFKFLKGATLCVICQDRSSLRQTIVRLELEDEWQFRLRDEFQTANSIDDKPLYFLTGRHI
;
A
#
# COMPACT_ATOMS: atom_id res chain seq x y z
N MET A 1 0.40 12.70 -2.99
CA MET A 1 1.49 12.03 -2.26
C MET A 1 2.59 13.04 -2.09
N SER A 2 3.06 13.25 -0.87
CA SER A 2 4.19 14.10 -0.55
C SER A 2 5.47 13.58 -1.19
N PRO A 3 6.33 14.45 -1.74
CA PRO A 3 7.68 14.06 -2.14
C PRO A 3 8.49 13.54 -0.94
N VAL A 4 9.17 12.41 -1.11
CA VAL A 4 10.18 11.96 -0.14
C VAL A 4 11.47 12.73 -0.39
N TYR A 5 12.04 13.31 0.66
CA TYR A 5 13.25 14.12 0.61
C TYR A 5 14.44 13.32 0.11
N THR A 6 15.22 13.94 -0.77
CA THR A 6 16.55 13.49 -1.20
C THR A 6 17.42 14.73 -1.40
N GLU A 7 18.74 14.57 -1.35
CA GLU A 7 19.68 15.67 -1.60
C GLU A 7 19.51 16.30 -3.00
N GLN A 8 19.02 15.52 -3.98
CA GLN A 8 18.70 16.06 -5.30
C GLN A 8 17.48 16.97 -5.27
N LEU A 9 16.46 16.60 -4.47
CA LEU A 9 15.24 17.39 -4.33
C LEU A 9 15.51 18.76 -3.70
N SER A 10 16.47 18.85 -2.77
CA SER A 10 16.83 20.13 -2.13
C SER A 10 17.52 21.12 -3.07
N ARG A 11 18.00 20.67 -4.24
CA ARG A 11 18.65 21.52 -5.25
C ARG A 11 17.67 22.08 -6.28
N VAL A 12 16.40 21.63 -6.27
CA VAL A 12 15.38 22.13 -7.18
C VAL A 12 15.01 23.57 -6.81
N LYS A 13 15.39 24.53 -7.65
CA LYS A 13 14.94 25.93 -7.53
C LYS A 13 13.47 26.00 -7.95
N GLN A 14 12.58 26.47 -7.07
CA GLN A 14 11.21 26.78 -7.44
C GLN A 14 11.07 28.28 -7.75
N GLU A 15 10.54 28.58 -8.93
CA GLU A 15 10.01 29.91 -9.23
C GLU A 15 8.68 30.06 -8.47
N ALA A 16 8.52 31.19 -7.78
CA ALA A 16 7.29 31.54 -7.08
C ALA A 16 6.17 31.75 -8.11
N ASN A 17 5.40 30.70 -8.41
CA ASN A 17 4.21 30.83 -9.23
C ASN A 17 3.02 31.24 -8.37
N LYS A 18 2.29 32.23 -8.89
CA LYS A 18 1.21 33.01 -8.29
C LYS A 18 0.20 32.20 -7.47
N GLU A 19 -0.32 32.85 -6.43
CA GLU A 19 -1.47 32.48 -5.61
C GLU A 19 -2.43 31.52 -6.34
N THR A 20 -2.25 30.23 -6.11
CA THR A 20 -3.19 29.25 -6.63
C THR A 20 -4.30 29.20 -5.60
N LYS A 21 -5.46 29.75 -5.96
CA LYS A 21 -6.74 29.49 -5.25
C LYS A 21 -6.85 27.99 -5.00
N VAL A 22 -7.55 27.62 -3.93
CA VAL A 22 -7.91 26.23 -3.58
C VAL A 22 -8.56 25.55 -4.79
N GLU A 23 -7.76 25.06 -5.72
CA GLU A 23 -8.20 24.28 -6.87
C GLU A 23 -8.47 22.89 -6.33
N GLU A 24 -9.66 22.37 -6.64
CA GLU A 24 -9.96 20.94 -6.50
C GLU A 24 -8.76 20.11 -6.97
N PRO A 25 -8.45 18.97 -6.31
CA PRO A 25 -7.31 18.15 -6.68
C PRO A 25 -7.38 17.86 -8.18
N ARG A 26 -6.43 18.44 -8.95
CA ARG A 26 -6.39 18.37 -10.41
C ARG A 26 -6.76 16.96 -10.84
N LYS A 27 -7.91 16.81 -11.51
CA LYS A 27 -8.36 15.52 -12.06
C LYS A 27 -7.18 14.96 -12.85
N ARG A 28 -6.65 13.83 -12.41
CA ARG A 28 -5.53 13.17 -13.08
C ARG A 28 -6.00 12.89 -14.51
N GLU A 29 -5.33 13.46 -15.50
CA GLU A 29 -5.69 13.27 -16.91
C GLU A 29 -5.76 11.77 -17.21
N THR A 30 -6.95 11.32 -17.59
CA THR A 30 -7.19 9.95 -18.03
C THR A 30 -7.07 9.91 -19.55
N VAL A 31 -6.31 8.95 -20.07
CA VAL A 31 -6.18 8.73 -21.50
C VAL A 31 -7.04 7.53 -21.87
N SER A 32 -7.85 7.67 -22.94
CA SER A 32 -8.56 6.54 -23.51
C SER A 32 -7.56 5.60 -24.18
N MET A 33 -7.64 4.31 -23.87
CA MET A 33 -6.74 3.31 -24.43
C MET A 33 -7.51 2.09 -24.88
N MET A 34 -7.13 1.58 -26.05
CA MET A 34 -7.63 0.30 -26.54
C MET A 34 -7.10 -0.82 -25.64
N LEU A 35 -8.00 -1.70 -25.21
CA LEU A 35 -7.61 -2.89 -24.47
C LEU A 35 -6.74 -3.80 -25.35
N THR A 36 -5.79 -4.47 -24.72
CA THR A 36 -4.90 -5.40 -25.41
C THR A 36 -5.46 -6.81 -25.32
N LYS A 37 -4.91 -7.75 -26.11
CA LYS A 37 -5.21 -9.18 -25.98
C LYS A 37 -4.91 -9.77 -24.59
N TYR A 38 -4.12 -9.07 -23.77
CA TYR A 38 -3.78 -9.47 -22.39
C TYR A 38 -4.72 -8.85 -21.34
N SER A 39 -5.55 -7.90 -21.75
CA SER A 39 -6.39 -7.10 -20.87
C SER A 39 -7.85 -7.32 -21.21
N ALA A 40 -8.34 -8.52 -20.91
CA ALA A 40 -9.75 -8.85 -21.09
C ALA A 40 -10.57 -8.27 -19.93
N TYR A 41 -11.63 -7.53 -20.27
CA TYR A 41 -12.67 -7.14 -19.33
C TYR A 41 -13.95 -7.88 -19.65
N ASN A 42 -14.59 -8.48 -18.66
CA ASN A 42 -15.81 -9.26 -18.90
C ASN A 42 -16.93 -8.42 -19.49
N THR A 43 -16.97 -7.11 -19.22
CA THR A 43 -17.94 -6.18 -19.82
C THR A 43 -17.70 -5.96 -21.32
N PHE A 44 -16.51 -6.26 -21.85
CA PHE A 44 -16.10 -5.91 -23.21
C PHE A 44 -15.44 -7.05 -24.00
N HIS A 45 -15.21 -8.22 -23.39
CA HIS A 45 -14.53 -9.37 -23.99
C HIS A 45 -15.21 -10.68 -23.59
N HIS A 46 -15.82 -11.36 -24.56
CA HIS A 46 -16.73 -12.49 -24.37
C HIS A 46 -16.25 -13.76 -25.10
N CYS A 47 -14.98 -14.16 -24.92
CA CYS A 47 -14.51 -15.44 -25.45
C CYS A 47 -14.84 -16.61 -24.49
N GLU A 48 -14.85 -17.84 -25.00
CA GLU A 48 -15.15 -19.04 -24.22
C GLU A 48 -14.23 -19.19 -23.01
N GLN A 49 -12.93 -18.88 -23.15
CA GLN A 49 -11.97 -19.00 -22.06
C GLN A 49 -12.21 -17.95 -20.97
N CYS A 50 -12.65 -16.73 -21.32
CA CYS A 50 -13.11 -15.74 -20.35
C CYS A 50 -14.31 -16.26 -19.57
N HIS A 51 -15.28 -16.86 -20.28
CA HIS A 51 -16.47 -17.42 -19.65
C HIS A 51 -16.11 -18.55 -18.69
N GLN A 52 -15.24 -19.49 -19.07
CA GLN A 52 -14.78 -20.58 -18.20
C GLN A 52 -14.00 -20.08 -16.97
N TYR A 53 -13.17 -19.04 -17.14
CA TYR A 53 -12.42 -18.47 -16.03
C TYR A 53 -13.34 -17.85 -14.95
N MET A 54 -14.50 -17.34 -15.37
CA MET A 54 -15.51 -16.76 -14.49
C MET A 54 -16.53 -17.79 -13.97
N ASP A 55 -16.89 -18.71 -14.85
CA ASP A 55 -18.06 -19.61 -14.87
C ASP A 55 -19.26 -19.09 -14.06
N ILE A 56 -19.88 -18.04 -14.60
CA ILE A 56 -21.24 -17.65 -14.25
C ILE A 56 -22.17 -18.57 -15.05
N ASN A 57 -22.21 -19.87 -14.75
CA ASN A 57 -23.18 -20.75 -15.40
C ASN A 57 -24.55 -20.57 -14.71
N PRO A 58 -25.56 -19.97 -15.37
CA PRO A 58 -26.85 -19.68 -14.72
C PRO A 58 -27.63 -20.96 -14.37
N ALA A 59 -27.29 -22.08 -15.01
CA ALA A 59 -27.94 -23.38 -14.82
C ALA A 59 -27.20 -24.27 -13.80
N ALA A 60 -25.98 -23.92 -13.38
CA ALA A 60 -25.26 -24.65 -12.35
C ALA A 60 -25.64 -24.11 -10.97
N GLN A 61 -26.47 -24.86 -10.25
CA GLN A 61 -26.67 -24.67 -8.81
C GLN A 61 -25.30 -24.69 -8.12
N MET A 62 -24.87 -23.54 -7.61
CA MET A 62 -23.67 -23.30 -6.79
C MET A 62 -22.37 -23.97 -7.28
N THR A 63 -21.39 -23.16 -7.68
CA THR A 63 -20.01 -23.65 -7.77
C THR A 63 -19.65 -24.37 -6.48
N ASP A 64 -19.23 -25.63 -6.61
CA ASP A 64 -18.93 -26.52 -5.48
C ASP A 64 -17.65 -26.00 -4.81
N SER A 65 -17.83 -25.06 -3.88
CA SER A 65 -16.80 -24.35 -3.15
C SER A 65 -16.88 -24.69 -1.68
N THR A 66 -15.75 -25.00 -1.07
CA THR A 66 -15.67 -25.36 0.34
C THR A 66 -15.12 -24.20 1.16
N LEU A 67 -15.71 -23.97 2.34
CA LEU A 67 -15.25 -22.96 3.31
C LEU A 67 -14.26 -23.61 4.27
N HIS A 68 -13.07 -23.04 4.39
CA HIS A 68 -12.01 -23.51 5.28
C HIS A 68 -11.55 -22.38 6.20
N ALA A 69 -11.43 -22.67 7.50
CA ALA A 69 -10.80 -21.74 8.43
C ALA A 69 -9.27 -21.94 8.40
N PHE A 70 -8.53 -20.84 8.47
CA PHE A 70 -7.08 -20.82 8.64
C PHE A 70 -6.74 -19.88 9.80
N THR A 71 -6.03 -20.39 10.80
CA THR A 71 -5.75 -19.65 12.04
C THR A 71 -4.26 -19.50 12.26
N PHE A 72 -3.81 -18.33 12.67
CA PHE A 72 -2.43 -18.07 13.07
C PHE A 72 -2.37 -17.05 14.20
N SER A 73 -1.31 -17.11 15.01
CA SER A 73 -1.08 -16.14 16.08
C SER A 73 -0.33 -14.92 15.54
N SER A 74 -0.87 -13.71 15.73
CA SER A 74 -0.17 -12.48 15.35
C SER A 74 0.29 -11.71 16.58
N SER A 75 1.61 -11.55 16.73
CA SER A 75 2.20 -10.81 17.85
C SER A 75 1.81 -9.33 17.85
N MET A 76 1.54 -8.76 16.67
CA MET A 76 1.13 -7.35 16.52
C MET A 76 -0.31 -7.10 16.94
N LEU A 77 -1.19 -8.08 16.78
CA LEU A 77 -2.58 -8.01 17.23
C LEU A 77 -2.76 -8.52 18.67
N GLY A 78 -1.81 -9.33 19.16
CA GLY A 78 -1.85 -9.89 20.51
C GLY A 78 -2.85 -11.03 20.68
N GLU A 79 -3.39 -11.56 19.58
CA GLU A 79 -4.43 -12.60 19.56
C GLU A 79 -4.27 -13.54 18.36
N GLU A 80 -5.04 -14.64 18.37
CA GLU A 80 -5.19 -15.53 17.22
C GLU A 80 -6.11 -14.90 16.17
N VAL A 81 -5.62 -14.84 14.94
CA VAL A 81 -6.37 -14.35 13.79
C VAL A 81 -6.92 -15.55 13.02
N GLN A 82 -8.24 -15.58 12.83
CA GLN A 82 -8.91 -16.57 12.01
C GLN A 82 -9.36 -15.96 10.69
N LEU A 83 -8.77 -16.42 9.58
CA LEU A 83 -9.20 -16.10 8.22
C LEU A 83 -10.06 -17.23 7.65
N HIS A 84 -10.88 -16.91 6.66
CA HIS A 84 -11.70 -17.90 5.97
C HIS A 84 -11.35 -17.96 4.49
N PHE A 85 -11.05 -19.15 3.99
CA PHE A 85 -10.87 -19.42 2.57
C PHE A 85 -12.15 -20.01 1.99
N ILE A 86 -12.62 -19.45 0.87
CA ILE A 86 -13.60 -20.09 0.00
C ILE A 86 -12.82 -20.62 -1.20
N ILE A 87 -12.71 -21.95 -1.31
CA ILE A 87 -11.89 -22.62 -2.31
C ILE A 87 -12.81 -23.38 -3.27
N PRO A 88 -12.85 -23.01 -4.56
CA PRO A 88 -13.50 -23.84 -5.58
C PRO A 88 -12.80 -25.19 -5.71
N LYS A 89 -13.55 -26.29 -5.88
CA LYS A 89 -12.98 -27.65 -6.04
C LYS A 89 -11.90 -27.73 -7.12
N SER A 90 -12.06 -27.00 -8.22
CA SER A 90 -11.08 -26.94 -9.32
C SER A 90 -9.73 -26.33 -8.94
N LYS A 91 -9.62 -25.74 -7.75
CA LYS A 91 -8.43 -25.03 -7.24
C LYS A 91 -7.84 -25.67 -5.98
N GLU A 92 -8.41 -26.75 -5.46
CA GLU A 92 -7.92 -27.46 -4.26
C GLU A 92 -6.51 -28.03 -4.43
N ASN A 93 -6.09 -28.28 -5.68
CA ASN A 93 -4.72 -28.68 -6.02
C ASN A 93 -3.64 -27.64 -5.64
N HIS A 94 -4.02 -26.40 -5.31
CA HIS A 94 -3.09 -25.40 -4.77
C HIS A 94 -2.90 -25.49 -3.26
N PHE A 95 -3.64 -26.36 -2.55
CA PHE A 95 -3.67 -26.40 -1.10
C PHE A 95 -3.43 -27.80 -0.55
N VAL A 96 -2.86 -27.88 0.65
CA VAL A 96 -2.71 -29.09 1.43
C VAL A 96 -3.82 -29.13 2.46
N PHE A 97 -4.53 -30.25 2.51
CA PHE A 97 -5.58 -30.51 3.49
C PHE A 97 -5.15 -31.69 4.35
N SER A 98 -5.63 -31.71 5.60
CA SER A 98 -5.37 -32.79 6.53
C SER A 98 -5.84 -34.14 5.97
N LYS A 99 -5.32 -35.25 6.53
CA LYS A 99 -5.67 -36.62 6.08
C LYS A 99 -7.17 -36.92 6.08
N GLN A 100 -7.93 -36.21 6.91
CA GLN A 100 -9.40 -36.30 6.97
C GLN A 100 -10.12 -35.41 5.95
N GLY A 101 -9.37 -34.62 5.16
CA GLY A 101 -9.83 -33.78 4.05
C GLY A 101 -10.59 -32.51 4.47
N LYS A 102 -10.71 -32.24 5.77
CA LYS A 102 -11.59 -31.17 6.29
C LYS A 102 -10.87 -29.89 6.71
N HIS A 103 -9.58 -29.95 7.01
CA HIS A 103 -8.84 -28.81 7.54
C HIS A 103 -7.75 -28.37 6.58
N LEU A 104 -7.71 -27.08 6.27
CA LEU A 104 -6.69 -26.47 5.43
C LEU A 104 -5.38 -26.33 6.24
N GLU A 105 -4.33 -27.02 5.80
CA GLU A 105 -3.03 -27.00 6.48
C GLU A 105 -2.11 -25.94 5.89
N SER A 106 -2.03 -25.84 4.56
CA SER A 106 -1.20 -24.84 3.89
C SER A 106 -1.65 -24.58 2.45
N MET A 107 -1.18 -23.47 1.90
CA MET A 107 -1.13 -23.18 0.48
C MET A 107 0.23 -23.62 -0.07
N ARG A 108 0.24 -24.48 -1.09
CA ARG A 108 1.45 -25.08 -1.65
C ARG A 108 2.40 -24.01 -2.21
N LEU A 109 3.68 -24.09 -1.85
CA LEU A 109 4.72 -23.23 -2.40
C LEU A 109 5.71 -24.03 -3.26
N PRO A 110 6.12 -23.52 -4.43
CA PRO A 110 7.12 -24.16 -5.28
C PRO A 110 8.53 -24.02 -4.67
N LEU A 111 9.51 -24.65 -5.32
CA LEU A 111 10.92 -24.47 -4.98
C LEU A 111 11.55 -23.31 -5.74
N VAL A 112 12.57 -22.69 -5.13
CA VAL A 112 13.41 -21.67 -5.77
C VAL A 112 14.04 -22.20 -7.05
N SER A 113 14.43 -23.48 -7.06
CA SER A 113 15.04 -24.15 -8.22
C SER A 113 14.07 -24.48 -9.35
N ASP A 114 12.74 -24.39 -9.13
CA ASP A 114 11.76 -24.77 -10.16
C ASP A 114 11.90 -23.87 -11.39
N LYS A 115 11.86 -24.46 -12.58
CA LYS A 115 11.95 -23.73 -13.87
C LYS A 115 10.73 -23.95 -14.75
N ASN A 116 9.60 -24.33 -14.15
CA ASN A 116 8.38 -24.59 -14.90
C ASN A 116 7.85 -23.29 -15.54
N LEU A 117 8.04 -23.15 -16.86
CA LEU A 117 7.55 -21.99 -17.62
C LEU A 117 6.03 -22.02 -17.89
N ASN A 118 5.36 -23.11 -17.53
CA ASN A 118 3.90 -23.25 -17.63
C ASN A 118 3.19 -22.86 -16.31
N ALA A 119 3.91 -22.28 -15.36
CA ALA A 119 3.35 -21.71 -14.15
C ALA A 119 4.11 -20.43 -13.72
N VAL A 120 3.42 -19.56 -13.01
CA VAL A 120 4.04 -18.51 -12.18
C VAL A 120 4.24 -19.08 -10.78
N LYS A 121 5.39 -18.81 -10.16
CA LYS A 121 5.71 -19.36 -8.82
C LYS A 121 4.95 -18.65 -7.71
N SER A 122 4.89 -17.33 -7.80
CA SER A 122 4.43 -16.46 -6.72
C SER A 122 2.91 -16.40 -6.68
N PRO A 123 2.27 -16.77 -5.55
CA PRO A 123 0.83 -16.55 -5.36
C PRO A 123 0.49 -15.07 -5.48
N ILE A 124 -0.61 -14.76 -6.16
CA ILE A 124 -1.06 -13.39 -6.42
C ILE A 124 -2.21 -13.08 -5.49
N PHE A 125 -2.05 -12.08 -4.64
CA PHE A 125 -3.08 -11.54 -3.78
C PHE A 125 -3.59 -10.22 -4.35
N THR A 126 -4.91 -10.10 -4.47
CA THR A 126 -5.56 -8.85 -4.85
C THR A 126 -6.49 -8.40 -3.73
N PRO A 127 -6.08 -7.40 -2.91
CA PRO A 127 -6.96 -6.83 -1.91
C PRO A 127 -8.12 -6.11 -2.59
N SER A 128 -9.33 -6.37 -2.08
CA SER A 128 -10.55 -5.75 -2.56
C SER A 128 -10.59 -4.27 -2.22
N SER A 129 -11.38 -3.54 -2.99
CA SER A 129 -11.67 -2.12 -2.79
C SER A 129 -13.13 -1.85 -3.10
N GLY A 130 -14.04 -2.78 -2.80
CA GLY A 130 -15.47 -2.65 -3.12
C GLY A 130 -15.82 -2.70 -4.62
N ARG A 131 -14.85 -2.93 -5.52
CA ARG A 131 -15.01 -2.86 -6.98
C ARG A 131 -15.23 -4.25 -7.59
N HIS A 132 -16.15 -5.01 -7.05
CA HIS A 132 -16.45 -6.36 -7.53
C HIS A 132 -16.83 -6.41 -9.02
N GLU A 133 -17.51 -5.39 -9.57
CA GLU A 133 -17.90 -5.36 -10.99
C GLU A 133 -16.80 -4.85 -11.93
N HIS A 134 -16.01 -3.86 -11.48
CA HIS A 134 -15.15 -3.04 -12.34
C HIS A 134 -13.67 -3.07 -11.94
N GLY A 135 -13.37 -3.66 -10.78
CA GLY A 135 -12.05 -3.72 -10.16
C GLY A 135 -11.25 -4.88 -10.70
N LEU A 136 -11.77 -6.11 -10.71
CA LEU A 136 -10.93 -7.26 -11.05
C LEU A 136 -10.62 -7.38 -12.54
N LEU A 137 -9.41 -7.83 -12.83
CA LEU A 137 -8.92 -8.17 -14.17
C LEU A 137 -9.00 -9.69 -14.35
N ASN A 138 -9.45 -10.14 -15.52
CA ASN A 138 -9.38 -11.55 -15.86
C ASN A 138 -7.91 -11.95 -16.09
N LEU A 139 -7.29 -12.63 -15.12
CA LEU A 139 -5.88 -12.98 -15.21
C LEU A 139 -5.60 -14.13 -16.18
N TYR A 140 -6.60 -14.87 -16.68
CA TYR A 140 -6.37 -15.91 -17.68
C TYR A 140 -5.62 -15.37 -18.90
N HIS A 141 -6.11 -14.28 -19.49
CA HIS A 141 -5.46 -13.64 -20.64
C HIS A 141 -4.17 -12.92 -20.27
N ALA A 142 -4.12 -12.29 -19.10
CA ALA A 142 -2.91 -11.64 -18.60
C ALA A 142 -1.78 -12.67 -18.36
N MET A 143 -2.14 -13.93 -18.10
CA MET A 143 -1.21 -15.05 -17.93
C MET A 143 -1.02 -15.89 -19.20
N GLU A 144 -1.65 -15.54 -20.32
CA GLU A 144 -1.60 -16.36 -21.54
C GLU A 144 -2.03 -17.82 -21.31
N GLY A 145 -2.99 -18.04 -20.39
CA GLY A 145 -3.53 -19.36 -20.07
C GLY A 145 -2.66 -20.27 -19.20
N ILE A 146 -1.49 -19.82 -18.73
CA ILE A 146 -0.62 -20.66 -17.86
C ILE A 146 -1.18 -20.76 -16.44
N SER A 147 -0.74 -21.77 -15.69
CA SER A 147 -1.17 -21.98 -14.31
C SER A 147 -0.68 -20.86 -13.39
N HIS A 148 -1.59 -20.38 -12.54
CA HIS A 148 -1.31 -19.33 -11.57
C HIS A 148 -2.27 -19.45 -10.38
N LEU A 149 -1.78 -19.08 -9.21
CA LEU A 149 -2.57 -19.02 -7.99
C LEU A 149 -2.98 -17.57 -7.72
N HIS A 150 -4.28 -17.30 -7.76
CA HIS A 150 -4.85 -15.97 -7.53
C HIS A 150 -5.86 -16.02 -6.38
N LEU A 151 -5.64 -15.18 -5.38
CA LEU A 151 -6.47 -15.03 -4.20
C LEU A 151 -7.06 -13.62 -4.16
N LEU A 152 -8.39 -13.56 -4.11
CA LEU A 152 -9.12 -12.33 -3.88
C LEU A 152 -9.25 -12.13 -2.37
N VAL A 153 -8.65 -11.07 -1.84
CA VAL A 153 -8.70 -10.79 -0.40
C VAL A 153 -9.82 -9.81 -0.16
N VAL A 154 -10.93 -10.30 0.41
CA VAL A 154 -12.19 -9.56 0.50
C VAL A 154 -12.55 -9.27 1.94
N LYS A 155 -13.15 -8.11 2.17
CA LYS A 155 -13.79 -7.82 3.45
C LYS A 155 -15.02 -8.71 3.63
N GLU A 156 -15.37 -9.02 4.87
CA GLU A 156 -16.48 -9.93 5.18
C GLU A 156 -17.80 -9.45 4.55
N TYR A 157 -18.12 -8.16 4.67
CA TYR A 157 -19.36 -7.61 4.09
C TYR A 157 -19.38 -7.64 2.55
N GLU A 158 -18.21 -7.70 1.90
CA GLU A 158 -18.07 -7.73 0.44
C GLU A 158 -18.15 -9.15 -0.12
N MET A 159 -17.97 -10.17 0.73
CA MET A 159 -17.93 -11.58 0.34
C MET A 159 -19.15 -11.99 -0.53
N PRO A 160 -20.41 -11.67 -0.18
CA PRO A 160 -21.55 -12.06 -1.01
C PRO A 160 -21.50 -11.49 -2.43
N LEU A 161 -21.02 -10.25 -2.57
CA LEU A 161 -20.88 -9.57 -3.87
C LEU A 161 -19.76 -10.21 -4.69
N TYR A 162 -18.57 -10.41 -4.10
CA TYR A 162 -17.50 -11.07 -4.82
C TYR A 162 -17.85 -12.51 -5.20
N ARG A 163 -18.55 -13.26 -4.33
CA ARG A 163 -19.05 -14.62 -4.64
C ARG A 163 -20.01 -14.64 -5.82
N LYS A 164 -20.85 -13.61 -5.96
CA LYS A 164 -21.76 -13.47 -7.10
C LYS A 164 -21.02 -13.18 -8.42
N TYR A 165 -20.04 -12.27 -8.38
CA TYR A 165 -19.36 -11.80 -9.61
C TYR A 165 -18.17 -12.67 -10.02
N TRP A 166 -17.51 -13.34 -9.08
CA TRP A 166 -16.28 -14.12 -9.30
C TRP A 166 -16.37 -15.51 -8.63
N PRO A 167 -17.40 -16.33 -8.91
CA PRO A 167 -17.71 -17.56 -8.18
C PRO A 167 -16.64 -18.66 -8.28
N ASN A 168 -15.77 -18.58 -9.30
CA ASN A 168 -14.67 -19.51 -9.56
C ASN A 168 -13.31 -19.08 -8.99
N HIS A 169 -13.26 -17.99 -8.23
CA HIS A 169 -12.03 -17.48 -7.65
C HIS A 169 -11.87 -17.93 -6.20
N ILE A 170 -10.62 -18.14 -5.78
CA ILE A 170 -10.33 -18.35 -4.35
C ILE A 170 -10.54 -17.02 -3.65
N MET A 171 -11.33 -17.03 -2.57
CA MET A 171 -11.55 -15.85 -1.74
C MET A 171 -10.93 -16.06 -0.37
N LEU A 172 -10.11 -15.12 0.05
CA LEU A 172 -9.64 -14.98 1.41
C LEU A 172 -10.48 -13.90 2.09
N VAL A 173 -11.40 -14.32 2.95
CA VAL A 173 -12.31 -13.42 3.67
C VAL A 173 -11.64 -12.98 4.97
N LEU A 174 -11.50 -11.67 5.12
CA LEU A 174 -10.94 -11.04 6.31
C LEU A 174 -11.99 -10.99 7.45
N PRO A 175 -11.57 -11.03 8.73
CA PRO A 175 -12.48 -10.92 9.87
C PRO A 175 -13.28 -9.61 9.86
N GLY A 176 -14.50 -9.65 10.39
CA GLY A 176 -15.42 -8.51 10.39
C GLY A 176 -14.88 -7.24 11.04
N MET A 177 -13.96 -7.35 12.01
CA MET A 177 -13.30 -6.21 12.64
C MET A 177 -12.49 -5.35 11.66
N PHE A 178 -12.08 -5.90 10.51
CA PHE A 178 -11.35 -5.20 9.44
C PHE A 178 -12.26 -4.60 8.37
N ASN A 179 -13.58 -4.72 8.49
CA ASN A 179 -14.53 -4.18 7.49
C ASN A 179 -14.35 -2.67 7.27
N ASN A 180 -14.07 -1.92 8.33
CA ASN A 180 -13.84 -0.48 8.25
C ASN A 180 -12.37 -0.10 8.06
N ALA A 181 -11.44 -1.07 8.09
CA ALA A 181 -10.01 -0.80 7.97
C ALA A 181 -9.61 -0.43 6.54
N GLY A 182 -8.49 0.28 6.43
CA GLY A 182 -7.87 0.66 5.16
C GLY A 182 -7.15 -0.49 4.47
N VAL A 183 -6.58 -0.21 3.30
CA VAL A 183 -5.80 -1.20 2.52
C VAL A 183 -4.55 -1.67 3.27
N GLY A 184 -4.01 -0.88 4.20
CA GLY A 184 -2.89 -1.26 5.06
C GLY A 184 -3.17 -2.52 5.87
N ALA A 185 -4.38 -2.65 6.43
CA ALA A 185 -4.80 -3.86 7.15
C ALA A 185 -4.86 -5.10 6.24
N ALA A 186 -5.40 -4.96 5.02
CA ALA A 186 -5.44 -6.07 4.07
C ALA A 186 -4.03 -6.53 3.70
N ARG A 187 -3.10 -5.59 3.41
CA ARG A 187 -1.70 -5.92 3.11
C ARG A 187 -0.96 -6.53 4.31
N PHE A 188 -1.26 -6.06 5.52
CA PHE A 188 -0.76 -6.63 6.77
C PHE A 188 -1.17 -8.10 6.90
N LEU A 189 -2.48 -8.40 6.78
CA LEU A 189 -2.99 -9.77 6.91
C LEU A 189 -2.49 -10.69 5.79
N ILE A 190 -2.39 -10.19 4.56
CA ILE A 190 -1.77 -10.94 3.45
C ILE A 190 -0.34 -11.35 3.79
N LYS A 191 0.46 -10.41 4.31
CA LYS A 191 1.85 -10.65 4.65
C LYS A 191 1.98 -11.65 5.82
N GLU A 192 1.22 -11.46 6.89
CA GLU A 192 1.24 -12.36 8.06
C GLU A 192 0.83 -13.78 7.65
N LEU A 193 -0.30 -13.94 6.96
CA LEU A 193 -0.73 -15.23 6.41
C LEU A 193 0.36 -15.88 5.57
N SER A 194 0.98 -15.12 4.68
CA SER A 194 1.99 -15.63 3.76
C SER A 194 3.28 -16.04 4.47
N TYR A 195 3.66 -15.33 5.54
CA TYR A 195 4.79 -15.70 6.40
C TYR A 195 4.50 -17.02 7.14
N HIS A 196 3.33 -17.15 7.77
CA HIS A 196 2.94 -18.40 8.43
C HIS A 196 2.86 -19.56 7.43
N ASN A 197 2.31 -19.32 6.25
CA ASN A 197 2.24 -20.31 5.18
C ASN A 197 3.64 -20.76 4.72
N LEU A 198 4.60 -19.84 4.62
CA LEU A 198 5.99 -20.17 4.28
C LEU A 198 6.60 -21.11 5.32
N GLU A 199 6.40 -20.86 6.61
CA GLU A 199 6.91 -21.73 7.67
C GLU A 199 6.24 -23.10 7.67
N LEU A 200 4.93 -23.18 7.40
CA LEU A 200 4.19 -24.44 7.27
C LEU A 200 4.71 -25.27 6.09
N GLU A 201 4.91 -24.66 4.92
CA GLU A 201 5.46 -25.36 3.75
C GLU A 201 6.93 -25.74 3.92
N ARG A 202 7.72 -24.93 4.63
CA ARG A 202 9.09 -25.30 5.02
C ARG A 202 9.10 -26.55 5.88
N ASN A 203 8.25 -26.61 6.91
CA ASN A 203 8.15 -27.79 7.78
C ASN A 203 7.72 -29.03 6.97
N ARG A 204 6.65 -28.91 6.17
CA ARG A 204 6.12 -30.02 5.36
C ARG A 204 7.13 -30.55 4.34
N LEU A 205 7.90 -29.67 3.70
CA LEU A 205 8.89 -30.06 2.70
C LEU A 205 10.21 -30.54 3.34
N GLU A 206 10.54 -30.06 4.54
CA GLU A 206 11.68 -30.52 5.33
C GLU A 206 11.53 -31.99 5.75
N GLU A 207 10.31 -32.43 6.09
CA GLU A 207 9.98 -33.85 6.29
C GLU A 207 10.26 -34.72 5.05
N LEU A 208 10.26 -34.11 3.86
CA LEU A 208 10.58 -34.75 2.58
C LEU A 208 12.05 -34.56 2.15
N GLY A 209 12.89 -34.01 3.03
CA GLY A 209 14.33 -33.79 2.79
C GLY A 209 14.67 -32.52 2.00
N VAL A 210 13.71 -31.61 1.79
CA VAL A 210 13.96 -30.31 1.14
C VAL A 210 14.49 -29.32 2.17
N LYS A 211 15.59 -28.62 1.84
CA LYS A 211 16.12 -27.57 2.72
C LYS A 211 15.15 -26.37 2.79
N ARG A 212 14.94 -25.80 3.98
CA ARG A 212 14.00 -24.69 4.22
C ARG A 212 14.21 -23.48 3.28
N GLN A 213 15.45 -23.12 2.98
CA GLN A 213 15.79 -22.01 2.08
C GLN A 213 15.47 -22.28 0.60
N CYS A 214 15.13 -23.50 0.23
CA CYS A 214 14.73 -23.86 -1.12
C CYS A 214 13.24 -23.60 -1.37
N VAL A 215 12.42 -23.35 -0.35
CA VAL A 215 11.00 -23.02 -0.51
C VAL A 215 10.85 -21.58 -0.99
N TRP A 216 10.00 -21.36 -1.98
CA TRP A 216 9.80 -20.05 -2.61
C TRP A 216 9.18 -19.03 -1.64
N PRO A 217 9.88 -17.91 -1.30
CA PRO A 217 9.43 -17.00 -0.25
C PRO A 217 8.66 -15.77 -0.79
N PHE A 218 8.26 -15.76 -2.06
CA PHE A 218 7.66 -14.58 -2.69
C PHE A 218 6.15 -14.72 -2.89
N ILE A 219 5.47 -13.60 -2.64
CA ILE A 219 4.08 -13.36 -3.03
C ILE A 219 4.00 -12.12 -3.91
N VAL A 220 2.98 -12.04 -4.77
CA VAL A 220 2.63 -10.82 -5.49
C VAL A 220 1.44 -10.18 -4.79
N VAL A 221 1.53 -8.90 -4.44
CA VAL A 221 0.40 -8.09 -4.00
C VAL A 221 0.12 -7.05 -5.09
N MET A 222 -1.06 -7.13 -5.67
CA MET A 222 -1.45 -6.30 -6.81
C MET A 222 -2.82 -5.67 -6.60
N ASP A 223 -2.91 -4.34 -6.78
CA ASP A 223 -4.16 -3.61 -6.71
C ASP A 223 -5.16 -4.11 -7.76
N ASP A 224 -6.44 -4.13 -7.40
CA ASP A 224 -7.52 -4.49 -8.33
C ASP A 224 -7.52 -3.61 -9.60
N SER A 225 -7.19 -2.33 -9.48
CA SER A 225 -7.15 -1.39 -10.59
C SER A 225 -5.98 -1.58 -11.57
N CYS A 226 -5.09 -2.56 -11.40
CA CYS A 226 -4.05 -2.90 -12.38
C CYS A 226 -4.67 -3.51 -13.65
N VAL A 227 -4.27 -3.06 -14.86
CA VAL A 227 -4.94 -3.47 -16.10
C VAL A 227 -4.03 -3.82 -17.28
N LEU A 228 -2.90 -3.14 -17.45
CA LEU A 228 -2.05 -3.25 -18.64
C LEU A 228 -0.56 -3.18 -18.27
N TRP A 229 0.26 -3.97 -18.96
CA TRP A 229 1.71 -3.98 -18.80
C TRP A 229 2.40 -3.67 -20.13
N ASN A 230 3.46 -2.89 -20.05
CA ASN A 230 4.29 -2.54 -21.19
C ASN A 230 5.75 -2.90 -20.93
N ILE A 231 6.46 -3.27 -21.98
CA ILE A 231 7.92 -3.29 -22.02
C ILE A 231 8.43 -2.09 -22.82
N HIS A 232 9.50 -1.49 -22.33
CA HIS A 232 10.22 -0.38 -22.94
C HIS A 232 11.55 -0.91 -23.45
N SER A 233 11.72 -0.94 -24.77
CA SER A 233 13.00 -1.30 -25.38
C SER A 233 13.90 -0.07 -25.51
N VAL A 234 15.20 -0.25 -25.26
CA VAL A 234 16.23 0.68 -25.74
C VAL A 234 16.55 0.20 -27.14
N GLN A 235 16.25 1.00 -28.16
CA GLN A 235 16.60 0.66 -29.53
C GLN A 235 18.14 0.64 -29.62
N GLU A 236 18.74 -0.55 -29.79
CA GLU A 236 20.12 -0.65 -30.27
C GLU A 236 20.15 -0.04 -31.68
N GLN A 237 21.04 0.94 -31.89
CA GLN A 237 21.19 1.63 -33.16
C GLN A 237 21.70 0.64 -34.22
N SER A 238 20.81 -0.06 -34.90
CA SER A 238 21.19 -0.89 -36.05
C SER A 238 20.25 -0.77 -37.25
N SER A 239 19.40 0.27 -37.32
CA SER A 239 18.67 0.58 -38.55
C SER A 239 18.53 2.10 -38.78
N PRO A 240 18.88 2.62 -39.97
CA PRO A 240 18.68 4.02 -40.32
C PRO A 240 17.26 4.17 -40.92
N SER A 241 16.25 4.30 -40.07
CA SER A 241 14.92 4.75 -40.51
C SER A 241 14.29 5.61 -39.42
N MET A 242 13.73 6.74 -39.84
CA MET A 242 13.44 7.93 -39.05
C MET A 242 12.40 7.73 -37.93
N GLU A 243 12.48 8.65 -36.93
CA GLU A 243 11.69 8.84 -35.69
C GLU A 243 12.37 8.26 -34.41
N PRO A 244 13.02 9.09 -33.57
CA PRO A 244 13.61 8.66 -32.29
C PRO A 244 12.50 8.52 -31.24
N GLY A 245 11.71 7.44 -31.33
CA GLY A 245 10.67 7.11 -30.35
C GLY A 245 10.99 5.80 -29.65
N SER A 246 11.09 5.81 -28.31
CA SER A 246 11.09 4.55 -27.56
C SER A 246 9.80 3.80 -27.88
N THR A 247 9.89 2.62 -28.49
CA THR A 247 8.69 1.83 -28.82
C THR A 247 8.19 1.14 -27.55
N ASN A 248 7.01 1.57 -27.09
CA ASN A 248 6.30 0.90 -26.00
C ASN A 248 5.54 -0.29 -26.60
N LYS A 249 5.84 -1.50 -26.13
CA LYS A 249 5.15 -2.71 -26.56
C LYS A 249 4.34 -3.30 -25.40
N ASN A 250 3.08 -3.62 -25.65
CA ASN A 250 2.25 -4.32 -24.68
C ASN A 250 2.79 -5.73 -24.43
N VAL A 251 2.80 -6.15 -23.15
CA VAL A 251 3.25 -7.48 -22.72
C VAL A 251 2.26 -8.09 -21.74
N SER A 252 2.27 -9.42 -21.64
CA SER A 252 1.48 -10.16 -20.65
C SER A 252 2.04 -9.98 -19.24
N LEU A 253 1.17 -10.10 -18.24
CA LEU A 253 1.58 -10.19 -16.85
C LEU A 253 2.46 -11.44 -16.60
N LYS A 254 2.18 -12.55 -17.28
CA LYS A 254 3.06 -13.73 -17.30
C LYS A 254 4.50 -13.34 -17.62
N SER A 255 4.72 -12.63 -18.73
CA SER A 255 6.07 -12.26 -19.19
C SER A 255 6.78 -11.39 -18.16
N VAL A 256 6.06 -10.46 -17.54
CA VAL A 256 6.60 -9.60 -16.48
C VAL A 256 6.98 -10.41 -15.25
N LEU A 257 6.08 -11.27 -14.75
CA LEU A 257 6.34 -12.09 -13.56
C LEU A 257 7.47 -13.07 -13.78
N GLN A 258 7.44 -13.85 -14.88
CA GLN A 258 8.51 -14.81 -15.18
C GLN A 258 9.87 -14.11 -15.35
N HIS A 259 9.91 -12.90 -15.90
CA HIS A 259 11.14 -12.12 -15.97
C HIS A 259 11.66 -11.74 -14.57
N ILE A 260 10.78 -11.25 -13.68
CA ILE A 260 11.17 -10.88 -12.32
C ILE A 260 11.56 -12.13 -11.52
N GLU A 261 10.79 -13.21 -11.60
CA GLU A 261 11.05 -14.48 -10.90
C GLU A 261 12.35 -15.16 -11.34
N ALA A 262 12.78 -14.91 -12.58
CA ALA A 262 14.06 -15.39 -13.11
C ALA A 262 15.27 -14.55 -12.69
N THR A 263 15.08 -13.51 -11.86
CA THR A 263 16.17 -12.64 -11.40
C THR A 263 17.26 -13.47 -10.69
N PRO A 264 18.54 -13.36 -11.09
CA PRO A 264 19.62 -14.03 -10.40
C PRO A 264 19.67 -13.63 -8.92
N LYS A 265 19.82 -14.62 -8.03
CA LYS A 265 19.87 -14.40 -6.58
C LYS A 265 18.65 -13.64 -6.04
N ILE A 266 17.47 -13.81 -6.65
CA ILE A 266 16.22 -13.11 -6.31
C ILE A 266 15.94 -13.07 -4.81
N VAL A 267 16.26 -14.14 -4.08
CA VAL A 267 16.08 -14.28 -2.62
C VAL A 267 16.79 -13.22 -1.78
N HIS A 268 17.72 -12.43 -2.32
CA HIS A 268 18.35 -11.30 -1.64
C HIS A 268 17.57 -9.98 -1.76
N TYR A 269 16.56 -9.94 -2.63
CA TYR A 269 15.69 -8.78 -2.79
C TYR A 269 14.49 -8.94 -1.87
N ALA A 270 14.25 -7.93 -1.05
CA ALA A 270 13.09 -7.90 -0.16
C ALA A 270 11.84 -7.50 -0.93
N ILE A 271 11.96 -6.54 -1.85
CA ILE A 271 10.84 -6.01 -2.61
C ILE A 271 11.27 -5.80 -4.07
N LEU A 272 10.48 -6.33 -4.98
CA LEU A 272 10.62 -6.16 -6.42
C LEU A 272 9.32 -5.57 -6.98
N GLY A 273 9.42 -4.73 -8.00
CA GLY A 273 8.23 -4.15 -8.64
C GLY A 273 8.57 -3.46 -9.95
N ILE A 274 7.57 -2.81 -10.54
CA ILE A 274 7.69 -2.14 -11.83
C ILE A 274 7.26 -0.68 -11.71
N GLN A 275 7.67 0.17 -12.65
CA GLN A 275 7.25 1.58 -12.62
C GLN A 275 5.80 1.75 -13.06
N LYS A 276 5.17 2.83 -12.59
CA LYS A 276 3.88 3.26 -13.11
C LYS A 276 4.05 3.97 -14.44
N TRP A 277 3.22 3.61 -15.41
CA TRP A 277 3.17 4.26 -16.71
C TRP A 277 2.82 5.75 -16.56
N ASN A 278 3.45 6.58 -17.38
CA ASN A 278 3.08 7.99 -17.54
C ASN A 278 3.36 8.45 -18.98
N SER A 279 2.62 9.45 -19.45
CA SER A 279 2.78 9.99 -20.82
C SER A 279 4.17 10.59 -21.08
N LYS A 280 4.84 11.08 -20.04
CA LYS A 280 6.20 11.65 -20.08
C LYS A 280 7.30 10.59 -20.10
N LEU A 281 6.96 9.30 -20.10
CA LEU A 281 7.95 8.25 -20.07
C LEU A 281 8.71 8.17 -21.40
N ASN A 282 8.03 8.49 -22.50
CA ASN A 282 8.59 8.47 -23.86
C ASN A 282 9.44 9.71 -24.18
N SER A 283 9.33 10.79 -23.40
CA SER A 283 10.05 12.05 -23.63
C SER A 283 11.33 12.19 -22.81
N ARG A 284 11.62 11.25 -21.92
CA ARG A 284 12.85 11.23 -21.12
C ARG A 284 13.84 10.25 -21.76
N GLY A 285 15.11 10.66 -21.89
CA GLY A 285 16.18 9.84 -22.44
C GLY A 285 16.38 8.50 -21.70
N SER A 286 17.33 7.70 -22.19
CA SER A 286 17.62 6.35 -21.67
C SER A 286 17.72 6.33 -20.14
N LYS A 287 16.75 5.68 -19.49
CA LYS A 287 16.77 5.43 -18.05
C LYS A 287 17.52 4.13 -17.78
N PRO A 288 18.21 4.00 -16.63
CA PRO A 288 18.78 2.72 -16.24
C PRO A 288 17.66 1.66 -16.14
N PRO A 289 17.93 0.40 -16.53
CA PRO A 289 16.93 -0.66 -16.55
C PRO A 289 16.35 -0.98 -15.16
N PHE A 290 17.09 -0.64 -14.11
CA PHE A 290 16.70 -0.83 -12.72
C PHE A 290 16.94 0.44 -11.90
N SER A 291 16.19 0.60 -10.81
CA SER A 291 16.42 1.65 -9.82
C SER A 291 16.06 1.17 -8.42
N ARG A 292 16.76 1.70 -7.41
CA ARG A 292 16.40 1.56 -5.99
C ARG A 292 15.45 2.70 -5.62
N CYS A 293 14.15 2.44 -5.60
CA CYS A 293 13.13 3.42 -5.25
C CYS A 293 11.85 2.71 -4.82
N HIS A 294 10.91 3.49 -4.26
CA HIS A 294 9.59 2.98 -3.88
C HIS A 294 8.87 2.32 -5.05
N VAL A 295 8.27 1.16 -4.77
CA VAL A 295 7.37 0.43 -5.66
C VAL A 295 6.00 0.37 -5.01
N HIS A 296 4.95 0.51 -5.80
CA HIS A 296 3.57 0.56 -5.30
C HIS A 296 2.63 0.01 -6.37
N ASP A 297 1.39 -0.30 -5.98
CA ASP A 297 0.33 -0.87 -6.83
C ASP A 297 0.60 -2.32 -7.31
N PHE A 298 1.86 -2.70 -7.58
CA PHE A 298 2.30 -4.05 -7.99
C PHE A 298 3.63 -4.38 -7.33
N ILE A 299 3.60 -5.29 -6.37
CA ILE A 299 4.74 -5.64 -5.51
C ILE A 299 4.93 -7.15 -5.49
N LEU A 300 6.13 -7.60 -5.83
CA LEU A 300 6.62 -8.93 -5.50
C LEU A 300 7.42 -8.84 -4.19
N LEU A 301 6.87 -9.42 -3.13
CA LEU A 301 7.34 -9.29 -1.75
C LEU A 301 7.98 -10.58 -1.26
N ASN A 302 9.20 -10.49 -0.75
CA ASN A 302 9.86 -11.57 -0.02
C ASN A 302 9.42 -11.53 1.45
N VAL A 303 8.56 -12.46 1.86
CA VAL A 303 8.02 -12.46 3.23
C VAL A 303 9.04 -12.94 4.27
N ASP A 304 10.07 -13.68 3.85
CA ASP A 304 11.15 -14.18 4.70
C ASP A 304 12.09 -13.05 5.15
N LEU A 305 12.58 -12.26 4.19
CA LEU A 305 13.46 -11.12 4.47
C LEU A 305 12.74 -9.99 5.22
N THR A 306 11.43 -9.86 5.03
CA THR A 306 10.64 -8.76 5.61
C THR A 306 9.90 -9.16 6.90
N GLN A 307 10.24 -10.29 7.54
CA GLN A 307 9.60 -10.72 8.80
C GLN A 307 9.54 -9.63 9.88
N ASN A 308 10.61 -8.82 10.01
CA ASN A 308 10.73 -7.78 11.03
C ASN A 308 10.21 -6.40 10.58
N VAL A 309 9.60 -6.31 9.40
CA VAL A 309 9.00 -5.08 8.88
C VAL A 309 7.56 -5.39 8.50
N GLN A 310 6.59 -4.73 9.14
CA GLN A 310 5.17 -5.04 8.94
C GLN A 310 4.43 -3.96 8.18
N TYR A 311 3.40 -4.27 7.39
CA TYR A 311 2.50 -3.19 6.95
C TYR A 311 1.80 -2.58 8.17
N ASP A 312 1.57 -1.28 8.15
CA ASP A 312 0.82 -0.62 9.23
C ASP A 312 -0.68 -0.85 9.00
N LEU A 313 -1.30 -1.59 9.94
CA LEU A 313 -2.72 -1.96 9.90
C LEU A 313 -3.66 -0.75 9.86
N ASN A 314 -3.19 0.41 10.32
CA ASN A 314 -3.95 1.64 10.42
C ASN A 314 -3.91 2.50 9.15
N ARG A 315 -3.18 2.09 8.10
CA ARG A 315 -3.00 2.88 6.89
C ARG A 315 -4.18 2.79 5.94
N TYR A 316 -4.67 3.94 5.50
CA TYR A 316 -5.65 4.05 4.42
C TYR A 316 -5.01 4.42 3.09
N PHE A 317 -3.91 5.17 3.11
CA PHE A 317 -3.21 5.62 1.92
C PHE A 317 -1.70 5.49 2.05
N CYS A 318 -1.05 5.24 0.90
CA CYS A 318 0.41 5.24 0.77
C CYS A 318 1.11 4.22 1.69
N GLU A 319 0.40 3.15 2.04
CA GLU A 319 0.88 2.02 2.83
C GLU A 319 2.14 1.39 2.21
N ASP A 320 2.20 1.32 0.88
CA ASP A 320 3.38 0.83 0.15
C ASP A 320 4.59 1.75 0.34
N VAL A 321 4.39 3.07 0.37
CA VAL A 321 5.50 4.02 0.52
C VAL A 321 6.07 3.92 1.93
N ASP A 322 5.20 3.91 2.93
CA ASP A 322 5.58 3.74 4.33
C ASP A 322 6.31 2.41 4.55
N PHE A 323 5.77 1.31 4.03
CA PHE A 323 6.39 -0.01 4.10
C PHE A 323 7.76 -0.06 3.40
N ASN A 324 7.89 0.55 2.21
CA ASN A 324 9.16 0.64 1.49
C ASN A 324 10.20 1.46 2.26
N LEU A 325 9.81 2.58 2.87
CA LEU A 325 10.72 3.41 3.65
C LEU A 325 11.27 2.67 4.86
N ARG A 326 10.39 1.96 5.58
CA ARG A 326 10.78 1.09 6.71
C ARG A 326 11.68 -0.05 6.25
N THR A 327 11.33 -0.73 5.16
CA THR A 327 12.13 -1.81 4.58
C THR A 327 13.51 -1.34 4.14
N ASN A 328 13.59 -0.21 3.43
CA ASN A 328 14.87 0.37 3.00
C ASN A 328 15.74 0.76 4.20
N SER A 329 15.12 1.32 5.24
CA SER A 329 15.84 1.72 6.47
C SER A 329 16.32 0.53 7.28
N SER A 330 15.70 -0.65 7.14
CA SER A 330 16.23 -1.92 7.66
C SER A 330 17.39 -2.49 6.83
N GLY A 331 17.88 -1.77 5.82
CA GLY A 331 18.97 -2.20 4.94
C GLY A 331 18.58 -3.26 3.91
N LEU A 332 17.29 -3.50 3.74
CA LEU A 332 16.78 -4.50 2.81
C LEU A 332 16.68 -3.95 1.38
N LEU A 333 16.93 -4.81 0.39
CA LEU A 333 17.03 -4.40 -1.00
C LEU A 333 15.64 -4.26 -1.67
N ILE A 334 15.38 -3.06 -2.17
CA ILE A 334 14.21 -2.73 -3.00
C ILE A 334 14.68 -2.48 -4.43
N CYS A 335 14.05 -3.12 -5.41
CA CYS A 335 14.40 -2.98 -6.83
C CYS A 335 13.16 -2.76 -7.69
N ARG A 336 13.16 -1.66 -8.46
CA ARG A 336 12.16 -1.38 -9.48
C ARG A 336 12.73 -1.64 -10.87
N PHE A 337 12.02 -2.43 -11.66
CA PHE A 337 12.30 -2.65 -13.08
C PHE A 337 11.72 -1.48 -13.87
N ASN A 338 12.58 -0.67 -14.47
CA ASN A 338 12.19 0.49 -15.28
C ASN A 338 11.85 0.12 -16.72
N ASN A 339 12.27 -1.07 -17.17
CA ASN A 339 11.93 -1.56 -18.50
C ASN A 339 10.48 -2.04 -18.60
N PHE A 340 9.80 -2.25 -17.47
CA PHE A 340 8.37 -2.56 -17.46
C PHE A 340 7.59 -1.40 -16.89
N SER A 341 6.38 -1.16 -17.41
CA SER A 341 5.44 -0.27 -16.75
C SER A 341 4.04 -0.85 -16.63
N LEU A 342 3.36 -0.45 -15.56
CA LEU A 342 1.98 -0.79 -15.26
C LEU A 342 1.07 0.41 -15.52
N MET A 343 -0.07 0.16 -16.16
CA MET A 343 -1.18 1.10 -16.19
C MET A 343 -2.27 0.65 -15.22
N LYS A 344 -2.94 1.64 -14.63
CA LYS A 344 -4.12 1.44 -13.81
C LYS A 344 -5.34 2.03 -14.49
N LYS A 345 -6.46 1.31 -14.43
CA LYS A 345 -7.75 1.85 -14.86
C LYS A 345 -8.25 2.90 -13.88
N HIS A 346 -8.93 3.90 -14.41
CA HIS A 346 -9.68 4.84 -13.60
C HIS A 346 -11.07 4.27 -13.33
N ILE A 347 -11.39 4.03 -12.06
CA ILE A 347 -12.66 3.43 -11.63
C ILE A 347 -13.40 4.47 -10.80
N GLN A 348 -14.65 4.74 -11.15
CA GLN A 348 -15.41 5.82 -10.54
C GLN A 348 -16.00 5.47 -9.17
N VAL A 349 -16.17 4.17 -8.89
CA VAL A 349 -16.68 3.62 -7.63
C VAL A 349 -15.56 2.93 -6.84
N GLY A 350 -15.79 2.65 -5.56
CA GLY A 350 -14.87 1.82 -4.79
C GLY A 350 -13.60 2.52 -4.30
N GLY A 351 -12.86 1.80 -3.48
CA GLY A 351 -11.56 2.16 -2.94
C GLY A 351 -11.70 3.34 -1.99
N GLN A 352 -10.96 4.41 -2.21
CA GLN A 352 -11.01 5.58 -1.32
C GLN A 352 -12.40 6.24 -1.28
N LYS A 353 -13.25 5.99 -2.28
CA LYS A 353 -14.59 6.58 -2.38
C LYS A 353 -15.64 5.84 -1.56
N ASP A 354 -15.37 4.62 -1.11
CA ASP A 354 -16.30 3.85 -0.27
C ASP A 354 -16.38 4.41 1.16
N PHE A 355 -15.33 5.10 1.59
CA PHE A 355 -15.30 5.80 2.86
C PHE A 355 -15.94 7.18 2.71
N ALA A 356 -17.27 7.22 2.72
CA ALA A 356 -18.03 8.46 2.70
C ALA A 356 -17.98 9.14 4.08
N ILE A 357 -17.41 10.33 4.14
CA ILE A 357 -17.40 11.14 5.37
C ILE A 357 -18.75 11.86 5.46
N LYS A 358 -19.57 11.45 6.43
CA LYS A 358 -20.92 12.00 6.67
C LYS A 358 -21.12 12.36 8.14
N PRO A 359 -22.00 13.32 8.47
CA PRO A 359 -22.42 13.54 9.86
C PRO A 359 -23.06 12.29 10.47
N LYS A 360 -22.72 11.95 11.72
CA LYS A 360 -23.32 10.81 12.46
C LYS A 360 -24.76 11.10 12.89
N ILE A 361 -25.10 12.36 13.14
CA ILE A 361 -26.47 12.82 13.41
C ILE A 361 -26.87 13.81 12.33
N MET A 362 -27.93 13.51 11.57
CA MET A 362 -28.50 14.43 10.57
C MET A 362 -29.34 15.49 11.28
N VAL A 363 -28.74 16.61 11.68
CA VAL A 363 -29.47 17.72 12.34
C VAL A 363 -29.92 18.81 11.35
N SER A 364 -29.49 18.77 10.08
CA SER A 364 -29.95 19.75 9.08
C SER A 364 -29.70 19.26 7.64
N GLU A 365 -30.61 19.58 6.71
CA GLU A 365 -30.56 19.34 5.25
C GLU A 365 -29.45 20.14 4.52
N SER A 366 -28.40 20.56 5.20
CA SER A 366 -27.27 21.22 4.56
C SER A 366 -26.45 20.21 3.76
N MET A 367 -26.67 20.19 2.44
CA MET A 367 -25.91 19.41 1.45
C MET A 367 -24.48 19.90 1.20
N ALA A 368 -23.97 20.86 1.98
CA ALA A 368 -22.61 21.35 1.80
C ALA A 368 -21.58 20.23 2.07
N PRO A 369 -20.57 20.05 1.19
CA PRO A 369 -19.54 19.03 1.40
C PRO A 369 -18.71 19.35 2.65
N ILE A 370 -18.45 18.32 3.47
CA ILE A 370 -17.63 18.45 4.68
C ILE A 370 -16.18 18.69 4.27
N MET A 371 -15.67 19.86 4.61
CA MET A 371 -14.33 20.31 4.24
C MET A 371 -13.26 19.60 5.07
N PRO A 372 -12.04 19.38 4.55
CA PRO A 372 -10.99 18.69 5.30
C PRO A 372 -10.64 19.29 6.65
N LEU A 373 -10.83 20.60 6.82
CA LEU A 373 -10.62 21.29 8.10
C LEU A 373 -11.60 20.87 9.19
N GLN A 374 -12.75 20.30 8.83
CA GLN A 374 -13.76 19.82 9.76
C GLN A 374 -13.53 18.36 10.18
N TYR A 375 -12.51 17.69 9.61
CA TYR A 375 -12.16 16.32 10.00
C TYR A 375 -11.45 16.25 11.35
N VAL A 376 -11.05 17.41 11.88
CA VAL A 376 -10.44 17.58 13.20
C VAL A 376 -11.13 18.73 13.93
N CYS A 377 -11.08 18.71 15.24
CA CYS A 377 -11.75 19.67 16.12
C CYS A 377 -10.95 19.85 17.41
N ALA A 378 -11.29 20.85 18.22
CA ALA A 378 -10.75 20.94 19.57
C ALA A 378 -11.43 19.86 20.46
N PRO A 379 -10.71 19.20 21.39
CA PRO A 379 -11.25 18.09 22.18
C PRO A 379 -12.56 18.40 22.90
N ASP A 380 -12.68 19.61 23.43
CA ASP A 380 -13.82 20.03 24.27
C ASP A 380 -14.83 20.90 23.51
N SER A 381 -14.75 20.94 22.17
CA SER A 381 -15.67 21.74 21.34
C SER A 381 -16.96 20.98 21.00
N GLU A 382 -18.11 21.67 21.02
CA GLU A 382 -19.34 21.15 20.42
C GLU A 382 -19.21 21.18 18.88
N HIS A 383 -18.99 20.02 18.28
CA HIS A 383 -18.82 19.87 16.84
C HIS A 383 -19.65 18.69 16.32
N THR A 384 -19.99 18.74 15.03
CA THR A 384 -20.68 17.63 14.36
C THR A 384 -19.77 16.42 14.25
N LEU A 385 -20.15 15.33 14.91
CA LEU A 385 -19.43 14.05 14.81
C LEU A 385 -19.58 13.45 13.42
N LEU A 386 -18.50 12.88 12.91
CA LEU A 386 -18.40 12.26 11.59
C LEU A 386 -18.43 10.73 11.71
N ALA A 387 -19.21 10.07 10.85
CA ALA A 387 -19.28 8.63 10.73
C ALA A 387 -18.15 8.12 9.82
N ALA A 388 -16.90 8.23 10.28
CA ALA A 388 -15.72 7.73 9.58
C ALA A 388 -14.60 7.35 10.57
N PRO A 389 -13.73 6.37 10.22
CA PRO A 389 -12.61 5.98 11.08
C PRO A 389 -11.63 7.12 11.37
N ALA A 390 -11.10 7.18 12.60
CA ALA A 390 -10.20 8.24 13.05
C ALA A 390 -8.95 8.39 12.17
N GLN A 391 -8.31 7.27 11.80
CA GLN A 391 -7.12 7.24 10.97
C GLN A 391 -7.39 7.75 9.55
N PHE A 392 -8.56 7.42 8.99
CA PHE A 392 -8.98 7.92 7.68
C PHE A 392 -9.18 9.44 7.69
N LEU A 393 -9.86 9.96 8.72
CA LEU A 393 -10.04 11.42 8.92
C LEU A 393 -8.70 12.13 9.06
N LEU A 394 -7.80 11.59 9.88
CA LEU A 394 -6.45 12.14 10.07
C LEU A 394 -5.66 12.20 8.77
N GLU A 395 -5.58 11.09 8.03
CA GLU A 395 -4.81 11.05 6.78
C GLU A 395 -5.39 12.01 5.73
N LYS A 396 -6.73 12.13 5.66
CA LYS A 396 -7.38 13.11 4.78
C LYS A 396 -7.14 14.56 5.22
N PHE A 397 -7.18 14.84 6.51
CA PHE A 397 -6.85 16.15 7.08
C PHE A 397 -5.42 16.53 6.72
N LEU A 398 -4.45 15.67 7.02
CA LEU A 398 -3.04 15.90 6.69
C LEU A 398 -2.84 16.10 5.19
N GLN A 399 -3.48 15.31 4.33
CA GLN A 399 -3.32 15.44 2.90
C GLN A 399 -3.76 16.82 2.35
N HIS A 400 -4.78 17.46 2.94
CA HIS A 400 -5.43 18.65 2.35
C HIS A 400 -5.33 19.92 3.21
N ALA A 401 -4.98 19.81 4.48
CA ALA A 401 -4.89 20.93 5.43
C ALA A 401 -3.46 21.15 5.97
N THR A 402 -2.45 20.54 5.34
CA THR A 402 -1.05 20.67 5.79
C THR A 402 -0.54 22.10 5.82
N TYR A 403 -1.04 23.00 4.96
CA TYR A 403 -0.68 24.42 5.01
C TYR A 403 -0.98 25.08 6.36
N LYS A 404 -1.99 24.59 7.11
CA LYS A 404 -2.26 25.06 8.48
C LYS A 404 -1.29 24.47 9.50
N LEU A 405 -0.92 23.20 9.31
CA LEU A 405 -0.07 22.47 10.25
C LEU A 405 1.40 22.85 10.08
N PHE A 406 1.93 22.82 8.86
CA PHE A 406 3.35 23.06 8.56
C PHE A 406 3.53 24.23 7.57
N PRO A 407 3.16 25.47 7.91
CA PRO A 407 3.17 26.60 6.98
C PRO A 407 4.57 26.89 6.41
N LYS A 408 5.64 26.66 7.19
CA LYS A 408 7.03 26.86 6.75
C LYS A 408 7.53 25.81 5.75
N ALA A 409 6.80 24.72 5.59
CA ALA A 409 7.18 23.58 4.75
C ALA A 409 6.59 23.66 3.34
N ILE A 410 5.56 24.48 3.16
CA ILE A 410 4.83 24.63 1.90
C ILE A 410 5.79 25.19 0.84
N HIS A 411 5.96 24.44 -0.25
CA HIS A 411 6.89 24.75 -1.35
C HIS A 411 8.36 24.90 -0.92
N ASN A 412 8.73 24.41 0.28
CA ASN A 412 10.09 24.50 0.82
C ASN A 412 10.76 23.13 0.88
N PHE A 413 11.15 22.58 -0.27
CA PHE A 413 11.77 21.25 -0.32
C PHE A 413 13.22 21.20 0.20
N LYS A 414 13.86 22.36 0.39
CA LYS A 414 15.17 22.45 1.05
C LYS A 414 15.07 22.19 2.55
N ASN A 415 13.95 22.57 3.16
CA ASN A 415 13.68 22.37 4.58
C ASN A 415 12.45 21.46 4.73
N PRO A 416 12.60 20.12 4.63
CA PRO A 416 11.49 19.19 4.72
C PRO A 416 10.88 19.13 6.12
N VAL A 417 9.72 18.48 6.23
CA VAL A 417 9.19 18.00 7.52
C VAL A 417 9.87 16.68 7.87
N LEU A 418 10.43 16.58 9.08
CA LEU A 418 10.98 15.33 9.60
C LEU A 418 9.84 14.42 10.07
N ALA A 419 9.80 13.17 9.59
CA ALA A 419 8.88 12.15 10.07
C ALA A 419 9.69 10.95 10.60
N ILE A 420 9.39 10.52 11.82
CA ILE A 420 10.14 9.44 12.49
C ILE A 420 9.32 8.17 12.53
N ASP A 421 9.93 7.07 12.07
CA ASP A 421 9.41 5.70 11.94
C ASP A 421 8.17 5.50 11.07
N CYS A 422 7.41 6.55 10.79
CA CYS A 422 6.16 6.48 10.06
C CYS A 422 6.08 7.57 8.98
N TYR A 423 5.69 7.18 7.76
CA TYR A 423 5.36 8.09 6.69
C TYR A 423 3.84 8.33 6.62
N LEU A 424 3.45 9.60 6.58
CA LEU A 424 2.08 10.05 6.36
C LEU A 424 2.05 11.02 5.18
N ASN A 425 1.10 10.89 4.27
CA ASN A 425 0.98 11.82 3.15
C ASN A 425 0.43 13.18 3.62
N ILE A 426 1.30 14.16 3.76
CA ILE A 426 0.97 15.55 4.13
C ILE A 426 0.78 16.48 2.92
N GLY A 427 0.47 15.91 1.74
CA GLY A 427 0.18 16.68 0.53
C GLY A 427 1.42 16.94 -0.36
N PRO A 428 1.21 17.25 -1.66
CA PRO A 428 2.27 17.30 -2.66
C PRO A 428 3.22 18.50 -2.55
N GLU A 429 2.84 19.51 -1.78
CA GLU A 429 3.57 20.78 -1.63
C GLU A 429 4.64 20.73 -0.56
N VAL A 430 4.70 19.65 0.23
CA VAL A 430 5.63 19.48 1.33
C VAL A 430 6.47 18.23 1.13
N ALA A 431 7.79 18.38 1.24
CA ALA A 431 8.70 17.25 1.26
C ALA A 431 8.79 16.64 2.67
N ILE A 432 8.78 15.31 2.76
CA ILE A 432 8.99 14.57 4.01
C ILE A 432 10.38 13.94 4.00
N CYS A 433 11.15 14.19 5.06
CA CYS A 433 12.35 13.44 5.38
C CYS A 433 11.99 12.33 6.36
N TYR A 434 12.04 11.09 5.91
CA TYR A 434 11.81 9.92 6.75
C TYR A 434 13.11 9.50 7.44
N VAL A 435 13.03 9.21 8.73
CA VAL A 435 14.11 8.61 9.53
C VAL A 435 13.52 7.50 10.39
N SER A 436 14.20 6.35 10.46
CA SER A 436 13.87 5.34 11.47
C SER A 436 14.67 5.54 12.74
N SER A 437 14.02 5.37 13.89
CA SER A 437 14.65 5.36 15.21
C SER A 437 15.28 4.02 15.58
N ARG A 438 14.97 2.95 14.83
CA ARG A 438 15.41 1.58 15.18
C ARG A 438 16.94 1.47 15.16
N PRO A 439 17.52 0.66 16.07
CA PRO A 439 18.95 0.35 16.04
C PRO A 439 19.38 -0.20 14.67
N HIS A 440 20.61 0.12 14.26
CA HIS A 440 21.20 -0.31 12.97
C HIS A 440 20.43 0.12 11.71
N SER A 441 19.51 1.09 11.83
CA SER A 441 18.82 1.64 10.67
C SER A 441 19.75 2.41 9.74
N ILE A 442 19.51 2.28 8.44
CA ILE A 442 20.18 3.02 7.37
C ILE A 442 19.31 4.21 6.99
N ASN A 443 19.64 5.38 7.54
CA ASN A 443 18.91 6.61 7.29
C ASN A 443 19.59 7.47 6.22
N VAL A 444 18.81 8.38 5.61
CA VAL A 444 19.36 9.41 4.74
C VAL A 444 20.27 10.35 5.55
N ASN A 445 21.37 10.82 4.94
CA ASN A 445 22.20 11.82 5.61
C ASN A 445 21.45 13.16 5.70
N CYS A 446 21.25 13.63 6.93
CA CYS A 446 20.55 14.87 7.25
C CYS A 446 21.51 15.99 7.69
N GLU A 447 22.82 15.81 7.51
CA GLU A 447 23.80 16.84 7.88
C GLU A 447 23.54 18.16 7.13
N GLY A 448 23.51 19.26 7.87
CA GLY A 448 23.24 20.59 7.32
C GLY A 448 21.78 20.86 6.94
N VAL A 449 20.87 19.89 7.10
CA VAL A 449 19.43 20.07 6.87
C VAL A 449 18.79 20.73 8.08
N PHE A 450 18.05 21.81 7.83
CA PHE A 450 17.16 22.42 8.81
C PHE A 450 15.72 22.02 8.49
N PHE A 451 15.00 21.46 9.45
CA PHE A 451 13.63 21.00 9.24
C PHE A 451 12.62 22.11 9.49
N SER A 452 11.60 22.20 8.64
CA SER A 452 10.49 23.15 8.80
C SER A 452 9.39 22.64 9.73
N GLY A 453 9.47 21.38 10.15
CA GLY A 453 8.58 20.77 11.11
C GLY A 453 8.99 19.35 11.50
N LEU A 454 8.33 18.84 12.54
CA LEU A 454 8.48 17.49 13.07
C LEU A 454 7.09 16.83 13.16
N LEU A 455 6.98 15.62 12.61
CA LEU A 455 5.77 14.80 12.66
C LEU A 455 6.06 13.50 13.42
N LEU A 456 5.38 13.33 14.53
CA LEU A 456 5.47 12.18 15.43
C LEU A 456 4.11 11.50 15.46
N TYR A 457 4.01 10.30 14.89
CA TYR A 457 2.77 9.52 14.82
C TYR A 457 2.92 8.21 15.58
N LEU A 458 2.10 8.00 16.62
CA LEU A 458 2.05 6.78 17.43
C LEU A 458 3.44 6.23 17.74
N CYS A 459 4.33 7.10 18.26
CA CYS A 459 5.76 6.82 18.32
C CYS A 459 6.07 5.53 19.06
N ASP A 460 6.95 4.74 18.45
CA ASP A 460 7.53 3.57 19.10
C ASP A 460 8.35 4.01 20.33
N SER A 461 8.51 3.07 21.26
CA SER A 461 9.43 3.13 22.39
C SER A 461 10.87 3.48 21.99
N PHE A 462 11.32 3.09 20.80
CA PHE A 462 12.67 3.39 20.30
C PHE A 462 12.94 4.89 20.02
N VAL A 463 11.90 5.70 19.82
CA VAL A 463 12.06 7.14 19.68
C VAL A 463 12.42 7.73 21.04
N GLY A 464 13.60 8.35 21.17
CA GLY A 464 14.07 9.00 22.40
C GLY A 464 14.50 10.45 22.18
N ALA A 465 14.57 11.23 23.27
CA ALA A 465 14.96 12.65 23.22
C ALA A 465 16.33 12.86 22.54
N ASP A 466 17.31 12.01 22.86
CA ASP A 466 18.67 12.07 22.27
C ASP A 466 18.69 11.89 20.76
N LEU A 467 17.72 11.15 20.19
CA LEU A 467 17.58 11.06 18.75
C LEU A 467 17.11 12.39 18.17
N LEU A 468 16.10 13.02 18.79
CA LEU A 468 15.51 14.27 18.32
C LEU A 468 16.52 15.43 18.37
N LYS A 469 17.34 15.49 19.42
CA LYS A 469 18.38 16.50 19.63
C LYS A 469 19.45 16.53 18.53
N LYS A 470 19.55 15.47 17.70
CA LYS A 470 20.46 15.43 16.54
C LYS A 470 19.98 16.26 15.35
N PHE A 471 18.70 16.61 15.31
CA PHE A 471 18.10 17.33 14.20
C PHE A 471 17.95 18.82 14.52
N LYS A 472 18.12 19.66 13.51
CA LYS A 472 18.01 21.12 13.64
C LYS A 472 16.72 21.61 12.99
N PHE A 473 16.01 22.48 13.67
CA PHE A 473 14.74 23.02 13.18
C PHE A 473 14.85 24.51 12.89
N LEU A 474 14.03 24.99 11.95
CA LEU A 474 13.86 26.42 11.73
C LEU A 474 13.13 27.05 12.92
N LYS A 475 13.51 28.27 13.30
CA LYS A 475 12.72 29.06 14.26
C LYS A 475 11.26 29.16 13.81
N GLY A 476 10.34 28.79 14.70
CA GLY A 476 8.90 28.73 14.43
C GLY A 476 8.44 27.54 13.57
N ALA A 477 9.30 26.54 13.34
CA ALA A 477 8.89 25.23 12.80
C ALA A 477 7.75 24.64 13.64
N THR A 478 6.87 23.85 13.03
CA THR A 478 5.79 23.20 13.76
C THR A 478 6.16 21.77 14.15
N LEU A 479 5.91 21.40 15.40
CA LEU A 479 5.84 20.01 15.86
C LEU A 479 4.38 19.56 15.82
N CYS A 480 4.10 18.33 15.38
CA CYS A 480 2.81 17.67 15.52
C CYS A 480 3.02 16.27 16.12
N VAL A 481 2.51 16.07 17.33
CA VAL A 481 2.51 14.77 18.03
C VAL A 481 1.12 14.18 17.97
N ILE A 482 0.96 12.97 17.47
CA ILE A 482 -0.31 12.27 17.30
C ILE A 482 -0.29 10.96 18.10
N CYS A 483 -1.27 10.78 18.99
CA CYS A 483 -1.40 9.64 19.91
C CYS A 483 -2.83 9.09 19.95
N GLN A 484 -3.01 7.90 20.55
CA GLN A 484 -4.31 7.24 20.69
C GLN A 484 -5.24 7.94 21.70
N ASP A 485 -4.65 8.64 22.67
CA ASP A 485 -5.38 9.31 23.75
C ASP A 485 -4.54 10.47 24.32
N ARG A 486 -5.19 11.32 25.15
CA ARG A 486 -4.56 12.49 25.77
C ARG A 486 -3.43 12.13 26.74
N SER A 487 -3.57 11.04 27.48
CA SER A 487 -2.58 10.59 28.47
C SER A 487 -1.29 10.17 27.75
N SER A 488 -1.41 9.34 26.72
CA SER A 488 -0.31 8.93 25.84
C SER A 488 0.39 10.14 25.19
N LEU A 489 -0.39 11.16 24.81
CA LEU A 489 0.15 12.39 24.24
C LEU A 489 1.01 13.17 25.25
N ARG A 490 0.50 13.38 26.46
CA ARG A 490 1.25 14.06 27.53
C ARG A 490 2.49 13.28 27.95
N GLN A 491 2.37 11.95 28.09
CA GLN A 491 3.51 11.08 28.38
C GLN A 491 4.59 11.18 27.29
N THR A 492 4.19 11.22 26.01
CA THR A 492 5.13 11.33 24.89
C THR A 492 5.89 12.66 24.90
N ILE A 493 5.22 13.77 25.22
CA ILE A 493 5.85 15.10 25.33
C ILE A 493 6.94 15.10 26.41
N VAL A 494 6.63 14.58 27.59
CA VAL A 494 7.56 14.49 28.71
C VAL A 494 8.71 13.53 28.39
N ARG A 495 8.39 12.32 27.90
CA ARG A 495 9.37 11.27 27.57
C ARG A 495 10.40 11.73 26.53
N LEU A 496 9.99 12.59 25.60
CA LEU A 496 10.84 13.09 24.52
C LEU A 496 11.43 14.47 24.82
N GLU A 497 11.23 15.00 26.03
CA GLU A 497 11.75 16.31 26.47
C GLU A 497 11.40 17.44 25.49
N LEU A 498 10.19 17.41 24.92
CA LEU A 498 9.83 18.35 23.86
C LEU A 498 9.63 19.78 24.38
N GLU A 499 9.34 19.97 25.66
CA GLU A 499 9.11 21.30 26.24
C GLU A 499 10.39 22.15 26.31
N ASP A 500 11.57 21.54 26.21
CA ASP A 500 12.86 22.24 26.22
C ASP A 500 13.07 23.12 24.98
N GLU A 501 12.61 22.65 23.82
CA GLU A 501 12.85 23.28 22.51
C GLU A 501 11.55 23.74 21.81
N TRP A 502 10.38 23.31 22.31
CA TRP A 502 9.09 23.57 21.69
C TRP A 502 8.11 24.25 22.64
N GLN A 503 7.56 25.37 22.20
CA GLN A 503 6.49 26.08 22.90
C GLN A 503 5.13 25.49 22.55
N PHE A 504 4.40 25.00 23.56
CA PHE A 504 3.03 24.49 23.43
C PHE A 504 1.99 25.49 23.95
N ARG A 505 0.76 25.41 23.43
CA ARG A 505 -0.39 26.16 23.94
C ARG A 505 -1.59 25.23 24.06
N LEU A 506 -2.45 25.49 25.04
CA LEU A 506 -3.67 24.68 25.25
C LEU A 506 -4.60 24.66 24.03
N ARG A 507 -4.68 25.77 23.29
CA ARG A 507 -5.50 25.89 22.07
C ARG A 507 -4.96 25.13 20.85
N ASP A 508 -3.75 24.58 20.98
CA ASP A 508 -3.04 23.90 19.90
C ASP A 508 -3.20 22.36 20.01
N GLU A 509 -4.16 21.90 20.83
CA GLU A 509 -4.60 20.51 20.96
C GLU A 509 -5.86 20.25 20.13
N PHE A 510 -5.88 19.10 19.45
CA PHE A 510 -6.92 18.71 18.53
C PHE A 510 -7.24 17.23 18.69
N GLN A 511 -8.39 16.82 18.17
CA GLN A 511 -8.75 15.43 17.97
C GLN A 511 -9.43 15.24 16.61
N THR A 512 -9.45 14.01 16.10
CA THR A 512 -10.27 13.67 14.93
C THR A 512 -11.76 13.75 15.28
N ALA A 513 -12.57 14.31 14.38
CA ALA A 513 -13.97 14.63 14.62
C ALA A 513 -14.92 13.41 14.51
N ASN A 514 -14.44 12.19 14.78
CA ASN A 514 -15.26 10.98 14.79
C ASN A 514 -15.90 10.76 16.16
N SER A 515 -16.83 9.80 16.23
CA SER A 515 -17.45 9.42 17.50
C SER A 515 -16.45 8.81 18.48
N ILE A 516 -16.74 8.93 19.78
CA ILE A 516 -16.00 8.31 20.88
C ILE A 516 -15.90 6.79 20.67
N ASP A 517 -16.96 6.14 20.18
CA ASP A 517 -16.97 4.70 19.87
C ASP A 517 -15.91 4.31 18.83
N ASP A 518 -15.61 5.24 17.91
CA ASP A 518 -14.63 5.08 16.83
C ASP A 518 -13.21 5.44 17.27
N LYS A 519 -12.98 5.66 18.58
CA LYS A 519 -11.67 5.93 19.23
C LYS A 519 -10.90 7.06 18.53
N PRO A 520 -11.25 8.35 18.77
CA PRO A 520 -10.59 9.47 18.12
C PRO A 520 -9.09 9.51 18.41
N LEU A 521 -8.31 9.98 17.44
CA LEU A 521 -6.89 10.26 17.62
C LEU A 521 -6.72 11.68 18.12
N TYR A 522 -5.79 11.86 19.06
CA TYR A 522 -5.48 13.15 19.66
C TYR A 522 -4.14 13.63 19.16
N PHE A 523 -4.01 14.94 18.92
CA PHE A 523 -2.75 15.52 18.54
C PHE A 523 -2.53 16.92 19.09
N LEU A 524 -1.28 17.22 19.38
CA LEU A 524 -0.84 18.49 19.94
C LEU A 524 0.22 19.07 19.04
N THR A 525 0.09 20.37 18.80
CA THR A 525 1.06 21.12 18.01
C THR A 525 1.88 22.07 18.87
N GLY A 526 3.15 22.23 18.51
CA GLY A 526 4.10 23.10 19.18
C GLY A 526 4.91 23.93 18.19
N ARG A 527 5.54 25.00 18.66
CA ARG A 527 6.39 25.88 17.85
C ARG A 527 7.82 25.86 18.37
N HIS A 528 8.78 25.61 17.48
CA HIS A 528 10.19 25.66 17.83
C HIS A 528 10.60 27.08 18.23
N ILE A 529 11.35 27.20 19.34
CA ILE A 529 11.79 28.46 19.94
C ILE A 529 12.84 29.17 19.07
#